data_AF-A0A918RF56-F1
#
_entry.id   AF-A0A918RF56-F1
#
_cell.length_a   1.000
_cell.length_b   1.000
_cell.length_c   1.000
_cell.angle_alpha   90.00
_cell.angle_beta   90.00
_cell.angle_gamma   90.00
#
_symmetry.space_group_name_H-M   'P 1'
#
loop_
_entity.id
_entity.type
_entity.pdbx_description
1 polymer ?
#
loop_
_entity_poly.entity_id
_entity_poly.type
_entity_poly.pdbx_seq_one_letter_code
_entity_poly.pdbx_strand_id
1 'polypeptide(L)'
;MIPNLSYSGGFYSISLKVSLIFILVTGLIAYFLLFHTDRIIKFLRLDRGFDSDNIDIGSLKNDGLFKFALIFIGLLLVVDNIPQFLNFCYLAFKKQVSSTGLDEVDGFMLEQQLDYNWWIVSALNVLMGIIILTNYRRIANLFLKKEKNVG
;
A
#
# COMPACT_ATOMS: atom_id res chain seq x y z
N MET A 1 -16.17 -11.86 -51.94
CA MET A 1 -15.68 -12.69 -50.82
C MET A 1 -15.54 -11.77 -49.61
N ILE A 2 -16.35 -11.99 -48.56
CA ILE A 2 -16.24 -11.22 -47.32
C ILE A 2 -15.17 -11.93 -46.47
N PRO A 3 -14.07 -11.28 -46.05
CA PRO A 3 -13.07 -11.93 -45.23
C PRO A 3 -13.69 -12.29 -43.87
N ASN A 4 -13.70 -13.59 -43.57
CA ASN A 4 -14.16 -14.10 -42.30
C ASN A 4 -13.02 -13.92 -41.29
N LEU A 5 -13.14 -12.91 -40.43
CA LEU A 5 -12.21 -12.66 -39.34
C LEU A 5 -12.40 -13.76 -38.28
N SER A 6 -11.63 -14.84 -38.40
CA SER A 6 -11.56 -15.86 -37.36
C SER A 6 -10.78 -15.31 -36.16
N TYR A 7 -11.50 -14.92 -35.12
CA TYR A 7 -10.93 -14.53 -33.84
C TYR A 7 -10.39 -15.77 -33.13
N SER A 8 -9.07 -15.95 -33.14
CA SER A 8 -8.39 -16.95 -32.31
C SER A 8 -8.23 -16.38 -30.90
N GLY A 9 -9.12 -16.78 -29.99
CA GLY A 9 -9.12 -16.38 -28.57
C GLY A 9 -8.00 -17.02 -27.76
N GLY A 10 -6.74 -16.84 -28.16
CA GLY A 10 -5.56 -17.33 -27.44
C GLY A 10 -5.15 -16.46 -26.25
N PHE A 11 -4.07 -16.84 -25.55
CA PHE A 11 -3.51 -16.16 -24.37
C PHE A 11 -3.33 -14.64 -24.52
N TYR A 12 -2.99 -14.15 -25.72
CA TYR A 12 -2.86 -12.73 -26.02
C TYR A 12 -4.16 -11.96 -25.82
N SER A 13 -5.30 -12.57 -26.14
CA SER A 13 -6.61 -11.94 -25.96
C SER A 13 -7.05 -11.85 -24.51
N ILE A 14 -6.59 -12.78 -23.66
CA ILE A 14 -6.82 -12.77 -22.22
C ILE A 14 -5.95 -11.70 -21.56
N SER A 15 -4.66 -11.66 -21.91
CA SER A 15 -3.72 -10.65 -21.39
C SER A 15 -4.18 -9.22 -21.69
N LEU A 16 -4.64 -8.94 -22.92
CA LEU A 16 -5.19 -7.63 -23.29
C LEU A 16 -6.40 -7.23 -22.46
N LYS A 17 -7.32 -8.17 -22.18
CA LYS A 17 -8.50 -7.89 -21.35
C LYS A 17 -8.11 -7.57 -19.91
N VAL A 18 -7.15 -8.30 -19.33
CA VAL A 18 -6.64 -8.05 -17.99
C VAL A 18 -5.98 -6.67 -17.89
N SER A 19 -5.12 -6.31 -18.86
CA SER A 19 -4.50 -4.98 -18.90
C SER A 19 -5.52 -3.85 -19.05
N LEU A 20 -6.57 -4.05 -19.86
CA LEU A 20 -7.62 -3.05 -20.05
C LEU A 20 -8.47 -2.87 -18.78
N ILE A 21 -8.79 -3.95 -18.09
CA ILE A 21 -9.46 -3.91 -16.78
C ILE A 21 -8.58 -3.18 -15.75
N PHE A 22 -7.28 -3.47 -15.73
CA PHE A 22 -6.34 -2.81 -14.82
C PHE A 22 -6.32 -1.29 -15.04
N ILE A 23 -6.17 -0.83 -16.29
CA ILE A 23 -6.22 0.59 -16.64
C ILE A 23 -7.54 1.23 -16.21
N LEU A 24 -8.67 0.54 -16.42
CA LEU A 24 -9.99 1.05 -16.08
C LEU A 24 -10.16 1.18 -14.56
N VAL A 25 -9.72 0.18 -13.80
CA VAL A 25 -9.74 0.20 -12.33
C VAL A 25 -8.83 1.30 -11.78
N THR A 26 -7.59 1.40 -12.27
CA THR A 26 -6.65 2.45 -11.85
C THR A 26 -7.20 3.84 -12.19
N GLY A 27 -7.76 4.02 -13.38
CA GLY A 27 -8.40 5.28 -13.79
C GLY A 27 -9.60 5.64 -12.90
N LEU A 28 -10.42 4.66 -12.52
CA LEU A 28 -11.56 4.86 -11.63
C LEU A 28 -11.12 5.22 -10.20
N ILE A 29 -10.08 4.56 -9.69
CA ILE A 29 -9.47 4.89 -8.40
C ILE A 29 -8.89 6.31 -8.42
N ALA A 30 -8.14 6.66 -9.47
CA ALA A 30 -7.57 8.00 -9.63
C ALA A 30 -8.66 9.07 -9.73
N TYR A 31 -9.72 8.81 -10.49
CA TYR A 31 -10.89 9.69 -10.57
C TYR A 31 -11.55 9.89 -9.21
N PHE A 32 -11.74 8.80 -8.43
CA PHE A 32 -12.32 8.90 -7.10
C PHE A 32 -11.40 9.69 -6.14
N LEU A 33 -10.09 9.49 -6.21
CA LEU A 33 -9.11 10.24 -5.42
C LEU A 33 -9.10 11.75 -5.72
N LEU A 34 -9.20 12.13 -7.00
CA LEU A 34 -9.14 13.53 -7.44
C LEU A 34 -10.46 14.28 -7.25
N PHE A 35 -11.61 13.63 -7.49
CA PHE A 35 -12.91 14.31 -7.46
C PHE A 35 -13.71 14.07 -6.17
N HIS A 36 -13.35 13.07 -5.37
CA HIS A 36 -14.00 12.78 -4.09
C HIS A 36 -13.03 12.85 -2.90
N THR A 37 -11.99 13.69 -3.02
CA THR A 37 -11.01 13.93 -1.96
C THR A 37 -11.71 14.32 -0.63
N ASP A 38 -12.77 15.12 -0.69
CA ASP A 38 -13.55 15.50 0.50
C ASP A 38 -14.20 14.31 1.22
N ARG A 39 -14.65 13.29 0.49
CA ARG A 39 -15.20 12.08 1.10
C ARG A 39 -14.10 11.23 1.73
N ILE A 40 -12.92 11.20 1.11
CA ILE A 40 -11.74 10.52 1.65
C ILE A 40 -11.29 11.21 2.95
N ILE A 41 -11.20 12.54 2.95
CA ILE A 41 -10.86 13.35 4.12
C ILE A 41 -11.87 13.12 5.25
N LYS A 42 -13.18 13.14 4.97
CA LYS A 42 -14.22 12.84 5.96
C LYS A 42 -14.21 11.38 6.45
N PHE A 43 -13.91 10.43 5.58
CA PHE A 43 -13.85 9.00 5.93
C PHE A 43 -12.66 8.71 6.86
N LEU A 44 -11.48 9.23 6.51
CA LEU A 44 -10.29 9.14 7.36
C LEU A 44 -10.32 10.12 8.54
N ARG A 45 -11.35 10.99 8.62
CA ARG A 45 -11.53 12.02 9.65
C ARG A 45 -10.30 12.92 9.80
N LEU A 46 -9.67 13.26 8.66
CA LEU A 46 -8.53 14.17 8.63
C LEU A 46 -8.91 15.61 9.00
N ASP A 47 -10.20 15.95 8.91
CA ASP A 47 -10.79 17.23 9.31
C ASP A 47 -10.90 17.40 10.84
N ARG A 48 -10.93 16.31 11.61
CA ARG A 48 -11.09 16.37 13.07
C ARG A 48 -9.84 16.92 13.77
N GLY A 49 -9.93 18.18 14.16
CA GLY A 49 -8.87 18.92 14.86
C GLY A 49 -8.32 20.11 14.07
N PHE A 50 -8.78 20.30 12.83
CA PHE A 50 -8.41 21.41 11.94
C PHE A 50 -9.60 22.30 11.55
N ASP A 51 -10.78 22.07 12.14
CA ASP A 51 -12.08 22.67 11.80
C ASP A 51 -12.28 24.06 12.46
N SER A 52 -11.20 24.83 12.63
CA SER A 52 -11.30 26.24 13.01
C SER A 52 -11.24 27.09 11.74
N ASP A 53 -12.25 27.94 11.53
CA ASP A 53 -12.35 28.90 10.41
C ASP A 53 -11.14 29.83 10.27
N ASN A 54 -10.22 29.81 11.24
CA ASN A 54 -8.88 30.33 11.15
C ASN A 54 -7.89 29.16 11.34
N ILE A 55 -6.99 28.93 10.39
CA ILE A 55 -5.81 28.09 10.62
C ILE A 55 -4.90 28.90 11.53
N ASP A 56 -5.14 28.82 12.83
CA ASP A 56 -4.30 29.47 13.83
C ASP A 56 -3.04 28.63 14.00
N ILE A 57 -2.08 28.82 13.09
CA ILE A 57 -0.78 28.11 13.04
C ILE A 57 -0.03 28.27 14.39
N GLY A 58 -0.34 29.33 15.15
CA GLY A 58 0.20 29.55 16.50
C GLY A 58 -0.31 28.55 17.57
N SER A 59 -1.41 27.84 17.32
CA SER A 59 -2.04 26.91 18.26
C SER A 59 -1.99 25.43 17.84
N LEU A 60 -1.40 25.13 16.67
CA LEU A 60 -0.99 23.78 16.29
C LEU A 60 0.07 23.30 17.27
N LYS A 61 -0.36 22.84 18.45
CA LYS A 61 0.49 22.20 19.44
C LYS A 61 1.36 21.19 18.71
N ASN A 62 2.69 21.29 18.85
CA ASN A 62 3.68 20.36 18.28
C ASN A 62 3.26 18.88 18.37
N ASP A 63 2.52 18.52 19.42
CA ASP A 63 1.92 17.21 19.63
C ASP A 63 0.99 16.73 18.49
N GLY A 64 0.12 17.59 17.97
CA GLY A 64 -0.81 17.25 16.88
C GLY A 64 -0.09 17.01 15.55
N LEU A 65 0.86 17.87 15.22
CA LEU A 65 1.69 17.75 14.01
C LEU A 65 2.56 16.48 14.07
N PHE A 66 3.16 16.20 15.23
CA PHE A 66 3.97 15.00 15.44
C PHE A 66 3.15 13.71 15.30
N LYS A 67 1.95 13.66 15.89
CA LYS A 67 1.02 12.52 15.74
C LYS A 67 0.61 12.30 14.29
N PHE A 68 0.33 13.38 13.56
CA PHE A 68 -0.02 13.31 12.15
C PHE A 68 1.14 12.77 11.31
N ALA A 69 2.36 13.27 11.52
CA ALA A 69 3.56 12.76 10.85
C ALA A 69 3.77 11.26 11.13
N LEU A 70 3.56 10.82 12.38
CA LEU A 70 3.72 9.42 12.79
C LEU A 70 2.70 8.49 12.09
N ILE A 71 1.45 8.94 11.95
CA ILE A 71 0.43 8.23 11.17
C ILE A 71 0.84 8.16 9.70
N PHE A 72 1.31 9.27 9.12
CA PHE A 72 1.74 9.31 7.72
C PHE A 72 2.90 8.36 7.43
N ILE A 73 3.91 8.34 8.31
CA ILE A 73 5.07 7.44 8.21
C ILE A 73 4.60 5.99 8.30
N GLY A 74 3.73 5.66 9.26
CA GLY A 74 3.19 4.32 9.41
C GLY A 74 2.38 3.88 8.18
N LEU A 75 1.59 4.78 7.60
CA LEU A 75 0.79 4.53 6.40
C LEU A 75 1.68 4.26 5.18
N LEU A 76 2.69 5.11 4.94
CA LEU A 76 3.64 4.94 3.84
C LEU A 76 4.37 3.60 3.93
N LEU A 77 4.85 3.25 5.14
CA LEU A 77 5.50 1.95 5.39
C LEU A 77 4.62 0.77 4.98
N VAL A 78 3.32 0.80 5.32
CA VAL A 78 2.39 -0.26 4.93
C VAL A 78 2.15 -0.23 3.43
N VAL A 79 1.77 0.91 2.86
CA VAL A 79 1.37 1.02 1.45
C VAL A 79 2.51 0.64 0.49
N ASP A 80 3.74 1.02 0.81
CA ASP A 80 4.90 0.75 -0.05
C ASP A 80 5.32 -0.73 0.02
N ASN A 81 5.16 -1.38 1.17
CA ASN A 81 5.69 -2.74 1.39
C ASN A 81 4.62 -3.84 1.28
N ILE A 82 3.33 -3.52 1.43
CA ILE A 82 2.24 -4.51 1.36
C ILE A 82 2.12 -5.20 -0.01
N PRO A 83 2.30 -4.54 -1.18
CA PRO A 83 2.17 -5.21 -2.46
C PRO A 83 3.30 -6.22 -2.65
N GLN A 84 4.52 -5.83 -2.27
CA GLN A 84 5.70 -6.69 -2.33
C GLN A 84 5.55 -7.89 -1.38
N PHE A 85 5.13 -7.67 -0.13
CA PHE A 85 4.88 -8.75 0.82
C PHE A 85 3.82 -9.74 0.32
N LEU A 86 2.70 -9.25 -0.22
CA LEU A 86 1.64 -10.11 -0.77
C LEU A 86 2.12 -10.91 -1.98
N ASN A 87 2.94 -10.30 -2.85
CA ASN A 87 3.54 -10.99 -3.99
C ASN A 87 4.41 -12.17 -3.51
N PHE A 88 5.32 -11.93 -2.57
CA PHE A 88 6.14 -13.00 -2.00
C PHE A 88 5.31 -14.12 -1.34
N CYS A 89 4.26 -13.77 -0.58
CA CYS A 89 3.34 -14.74 0.00
C CYS A 89 2.64 -15.59 -1.08
N TYR A 90 2.21 -14.95 -2.17
CA TYR A 90 1.63 -15.64 -3.33
C TYR A 90 2.64 -16.58 -4.00
N LEU A 91 3.87 -16.13 -4.26
CA LEU A 91 4.92 -16.95 -4.87
C LEU A 91 5.31 -18.13 -3.97
N ALA A 92 5.44 -17.91 -2.65
CA ALA A 92 5.72 -18.96 -1.67
C ALA A 92 4.60 -20.00 -1.60
N PHE A 93 3.35 -19.57 -1.67
CA PHE A 93 2.19 -20.46 -1.73
C PHE A 93 2.15 -21.26 -3.04
N LYS A 94 2.36 -20.58 -4.19
CA LYS A 94 2.44 -21.23 -5.52
C LYS A 94 3.53 -22.32 -5.54
N LYS A 95 4.69 -22.04 -4.93
CA LYS A 95 5.79 -23.01 -4.80
C LYS A 95 5.41 -24.25 -3.97
N GLN A 96 4.61 -24.09 -2.91
CA GLN A 96 4.19 -25.21 -2.05
C GLN A 96 3.06 -26.06 -2.66
N VAL A 97 2.17 -25.44 -3.46
CA VAL A 97 0.97 -26.12 -3.99
C VAL A 97 1.18 -26.71 -5.39
N SER A 98 2.23 -26.30 -6.13
CA SER A 98 2.52 -26.89 -7.44
C SER A 98 3.02 -28.33 -7.30
N SER A 99 2.15 -29.29 -7.63
CA SER A 99 2.41 -30.73 -7.55
C SER A 99 3.27 -31.29 -8.70
N THR A 100 3.50 -30.52 -9.76
CA THR A 100 4.20 -30.98 -10.98
C THR A 100 5.62 -30.42 -11.10
N GLY A 101 6.12 -29.70 -10.09
CA GLY A 101 7.35 -28.92 -10.25
C GLY A 101 7.07 -27.67 -11.07
N LEU A 102 7.87 -26.63 -10.84
CA LEU A 102 7.78 -25.39 -11.59
C LEU A 102 8.39 -25.65 -12.97
N ASP A 103 7.70 -25.31 -14.05
CA ASP A 103 8.31 -25.26 -15.39
C ASP A 103 9.61 -24.45 -15.29
N GLU A 104 10.69 -24.83 -16.00
CA GLU A 104 12.02 -24.23 -15.83
C GLU A 104 12.01 -22.69 -15.95
N VAL A 105 11.10 -22.15 -16.76
CA VAL A 105 10.84 -20.71 -16.92
C VAL A 105 10.21 -20.08 -15.66
N ASP A 106 9.20 -20.74 -15.09
CA ASP A 106 8.55 -20.32 -13.84
C ASP A 106 9.50 -20.48 -12.65
N GLY A 107 10.31 -21.55 -12.62
CA GLY A 107 11.33 -21.81 -11.59
C GLY A 107 12.42 -20.74 -11.55
N PHE A 108 12.94 -20.35 -12.73
CA PHE A 108 13.96 -19.31 -12.83
C PHE A 108 13.42 -17.92 -12.46
N MET A 109 12.19 -17.59 -12.88
CA MET A 109 11.51 -16.35 -12.47
C MET A 109 11.23 -16.34 -10.96
N LEU A 110 10.83 -17.48 -10.38
CA LEU A 110 10.56 -17.62 -8.96
C LEU A 110 11.83 -17.57 -8.10
N GLU A 111 12.96 -18.13 -8.54
CA GLU A 111 14.23 -18.03 -7.81
C GLU A 111 14.81 -16.60 -7.85
N GLN A 112 14.69 -15.89 -8.97
CA GLN A 112 15.08 -14.47 -9.02
C GLN A 112 14.16 -13.58 -8.20
N GLN A 113 12.86 -13.89 -8.15
CA GLN A 113 11.88 -13.08 -7.45
C GLN A 113 11.74 -13.44 -5.97
N LEU A 114 12.03 -14.65 -5.51
CA LEU A 114 11.98 -15.06 -4.09
C LEU A 114 13.31 -14.77 -3.40
N ASP A 115 13.67 -13.50 -3.32
CA ASP A 115 14.73 -13.10 -2.40
C ASP A 115 14.17 -13.11 -0.96
N TYR A 116 14.44 -14.20 -0.24
CA TYR A 116 13.96 -14.43 1.14
C TYR A 116 14.30 -13.26 2.07
N ASN A 117 15.42 -12.57 1.84
CA ASN A 117 15.77 -11.39 2.62
C ASN A 117 14.76 -10.26 2.40
N TRP A 118 14.43 -9.97 1.14
CA TRP A 118 13.45 -8.94 0.81
C TRP A 118 12.04 -9.31 1.27
N TRP A 119 11.68 -10.59 1.25
CA TRP A 119 10.41 -11.03 1.81
C TRP A 119 10.30 -10.72 3.30
N ILE A 120 11.30 -11.08 4.09
CA ILE A 120 11.32 -10.81 5.54
C ILE A 120 11.34 -9.30 5.80
N VAL A 121 12.15 -8.54 5.05
CA VAL A 121 12.21 -7.07 5.18
C VAL A 121 10.86 -6.43 4.87
N SER A 122 10.19 -6.83 3.78
CA SER A 122 8.85 -6.31 3.44
C SER A 122 7.81 -6.66 4.50
N ALA A 123 7.86 -7.87 5.05
CA ALA A 123 6.99 -8.31 6.14
C ALA A 123 7.20 -7.47 7.42
N LEU A 124 8.46 -7.25 7.80
CA LEU A 124 8.83 -6.43 8.96
C LEU A 124 8.40 -4.98 8.76
N ASN A 125 8.56 -4.41 7.57
CA ASN A 125 8.14 -3.05 7.27
C ASN A 125 6.63 -2.88 7.38
N VAL A 126 5.85 -3.81 6.83
CA VAL A 126 4.37 -3.81 6.98
C VAL A 126 3.98 -3.94 8.44
N LEU A 127 4.60 -4.86 9.18
CA LEU A 127 4.33 -5.07 10.60
C LEU A 127 4.66 -3.82 11.43
N MET A 128 5.81 -3.20 11.19
CA MET A 128 6.22 -1.95 11.83
C MET A 128 5.25 -0.81 11.51
N GLY A 129 4.85 -0.67 10.25
CA GLY A 129 3.84 0.31 9.85
C GLY A 129 2.50 0.12 10.58
N ILE A 130 2.03 -1.14 10.71
CA ILE A 130 0.81 -1.48 11.47
C ILE A 130 0.98 -1.17 12.97
N ILE A 131 2.12 -1.49 13.58
CA ILE A 131 2.39 -1.18 14.99
C ILE A 131 2.33 0.32 15.22
N ILE A 132 2.97 1.10 14.36
CA ILE A 132 3.00 2.57 14.41
C ILE A 132 1.57 3.10 14.28
N LEU A 133 0.79 2.65 13.29
CA LEU A 133 -0.59 3.07 13.08
C LEU A 133 -1.51 2.70 14.25
N THR A 134 -1.31 1.53 14.87
CA THR A 134 -2.15 1.09 15.99
C THR A 134 -1.79 1.80 17.30
N ASN A 135 -0.51 2.12 17.49
CA ASN A 135 0.01 2.68 18.75
C ASN A 135 0.51 4.13 18.63
N TYR A 136 0.13 4.88 17.59
CA TYR A 136 0.67 6.22 17.31
C TYR A 136 0.58 7.18 18.49
N ARG A 137 -0.50 7.12 19.28
CA ARG A 137 -0.68 7.96 20.48
C ARG A 137 0.35 7.70 21.57
N ARG A 138 0.67 6.41 21.79
CA ARG A 138 1.67 6.01 22.82
C ARG A 138 3.06 6.42 22.38
N ILE A 139 3.39 6.20 21.12
CA ILE A 139 4.68 6.56 20.55
C ILE A 139 4.87 8.08 20.62
N ALA A 140 3.89 8.86 20.16
CA ALA A 140 3.92 10.32 20.24
C ALA A 140 4.17 10.83 21.68
N ASN A 141 3.44 10.29 22.65
CA ASN A 141 3.61 10.70 24.04
C ASN A 141 4.99 10.31 24.63
N LEU A 142 5.61 9.22 24.18
CA LEU A 142 6.96 8.84 24.61
C LEU A 142 8.02 9.83 24.11
N PHE A 143 7.94 10.23 22.83
CA PHE A 143 8.88 11.18 22.25
C PHE A 143 8.72 12.58 22.84
N LEU A 144 7.48 13.06 22.98
CA LEU A 144 7.19 14.39 23.54
C LEU A 144 7.46 14.49 25.05
N LYS A 145 7.30 13.38 25.80
CA LYS A 145 7.68 13.33 27.22
C LYS A 145 9.20 13.39 27.39
N LYS A 146 9.97 12.80 26.46
CA LYS A 146 11.43 12.85 26.49
C LYS A 146 11.96 14.26 26.27
N GLU A 147 11.35 15.02 25.37
CA GLU A 147 11.70 16.43 25.10
C GLU A 147 11.56 17.30 26.35
N LYS A 148 10.49 17.14 27.14
CA LYS A 148 10.27 17.88 28.39
C LYS A 148 11.24 17.56 29.54
N ASN A 149 11.97 16.44 29.47
CA ASN A 149 12.91 16.04 30.52
C ASN A 149 14.37 16.36 30.15
N VAL A 150 14.63 16.95 28.98
CA VAL A 150 15.98 17.28 28.49
C VAL A 150 16.17 18.79 28.31
N GLY A 151 15.14 19.60 28.61
CA GLY A 151 15.23 21.05 28.76
C GLY A 151 15.04 21.46 30.21
#